data_AF-A0A090MA05-F1
#
_entry.id   AF-A0A090MA05-F1
#
_cell.length_a   1.000
_cell.length_b   1.000
_cell.length_c   1.000
_cell.angle_alpha   90.00
_cell.angle_beta   90.00
_cell.angle_gamma   90.00
#
_symmetry.space_group_name_H-M   'P 1'
#
loop_
_entity.id
_entity.type
_entity.pdbx_description
1 polymer ?
#
loop_
_entity_poly.entity_id
_entity_poly.type
_entity_poly.pdbx_seq_one_letter_code
_entity_poly.pdbx_strand_id
1 'polypeptide(L)'
;MSSSNSHFVKKLESQTIGLWFPRNKETILEWVDQKVKQAAEEPLPMNTHVQTFSDFVKGDRILSNLAELMFTEVPPNYHDGTDPIGDPQICDFDIFITVLNRIIVMSPEFLEVDDPDAMGLTGFPINAVLDWPMGTRSGWTFWYLPMVNRHFEPILKVLLLDYAGMLSAVNN
;
A
#
# COMPACT_ATOMS: atom_id res chain seq x y z
N MET A 1 24.81 -22.41 -1.56
CA MET A 1 23.39 -22.81 -1.68
C MET A 1 22.65 -23.01 -0.35
N SER A 2 23.29 -22.94 0.84
CA SER A 2 22.63 -23.19 2.14
C SER A 2 22.06 -21.93 2.85
N SER A 3 22.54 -20.72 2.50
CA SER A 3 22.19 -19.46 3.20
C SER A 3 20.79 -18.92 2.84
N SER A 4 20.42 -18.94 1.56
CA SER A 4 19.18 -18.32 1.05
C SER A 4 17.90 -19.05 1.53
N ASN A 5 17.95 -20.39 1.67
CA ASN A 5 16.84 -21.17 2.25
C ASN A 5 16.57 -20.84 3.73
N SER A 6 17.60 -20.47 4.50
CA SER A 6 17.47 -20.10 5.92
C SER A 6 16.79 -18.72 6.09
N HIS A 7 17.12 -17.78 5.21
CA HIS A 7 16.49 -16.45 5.18
C HIS A 7 15.01 -16.53 4.79
N PHE A 8 14.68 -17.34 3.78
CA PHE A 8 13.31 -17.54 3.34
C PHE A 8 12.41 -18.13 4.44
N VAL A 9 12.88 -19.17 5.13
CA VAL A 9 12.13 -19.82 6.23
C VAL A 9 11.87 -18.84 7.38
N LYS A 10 12.88 -18.06 7.79
CA LYS A 10 12.70 -17.01 8.80
C LYS A 10 11.70 -15.93 8.38
N LYS A 11 11.70 -15.54 7.10
CA LYS A 11 10.76 -14.54 6.55
C LYS A 11 9.33 -15.06 6.55
N LEU A 12 9.09 -16.36 6.35
CA LEU A 12 7.75 -16.97 6.43
C LEU A 12 7.22 -17.02 7.88
N GLU A 13 8.08 -17.31 8.86
CA GLU A 13 7.69 -17.41 10.27
C GLU A 13 7.24 -16.07 10.87
N SER A 14 7.73 -14.94 10.32
CA SER A 14 7.38 -13.59 10.77
C SER A 14 6.06 -13.06 10.20
N GLN A 15 5.38 -13.81 9.32
CA GLN A 15 4.15 -13.37 8.65
C GLN A 15 2.87 -13.91 9.31
N THR A 16 1.78 -13.20 9.09
CA THR A 16 0.41 -13.61 9.45
C THR A 16 -0.05 -14.81 8.59
N ILE A 17 -1.13 -15.47 9.02
CA ILE A 17 -1.71 -16.59 8.27
C ILE A 17 -2.13 -16.10 6.88
N GLY A 18 -1.67 -16.79 5.84
CA GLY A 18 -1.87 -16.38 4.44
C GLY A 18 -0.80 -15.42 3.89
N LEU A 19 0.23 -15.08 4.68
CA LEU A 19 1.37 -14.24 4.28
C LEU A 19 0.97 -12.81 3.88
N TRP A 20 -0.11 -12.27 4.45
CA TRP A 20 -0.65 -10.96 4.03
C TRP A 20 0.02 -9.76 4.71
N PHE A 21 0.56 -9.97 5.90
CA PHE A 21 1.20 -8.92 6.71
C PHE A 21 2.28 -9.50 7.62
N PRO A 22 3.37 -8.75 7.90
CA PRO A 22 4.24 -9.05 9.03
C PRO A 22 3.43 -9.11 10.33
N ARG A 23 3.78 -10.03 11.23
CA ARG A 23 3.16 -10.11 12.56
C ARG A 23 3.47 -8.88 13.40
N ASN A 24 4.62 -8.25 13.19
CA ASN A 24 4.97 -7.00 13.84
C ASN A 24 4.40 -5.82 13.05
N LYS A 25 3.46 -5.08 13.66
CA LYS A 25 2.88 -3.87 13.06
C LYS A 25 3.89 -2.75 12.88
N GLU A 26 4.91 -2.67 13.73
CA GLU A 26 5.98 -1.67 13.65
C GLU A 26 6.73 -1.76 12.33
N THR A 27 6.98 -2.97 11.83
CA THR A 27 7.62 -3.21 10.52
C THR A 27 6.80 -2.65 9.36
N ILE A 28 5.47 -2.67 9.46
CA ILE A 28 4.59 -2.09 8.44
C ILE A 28 4.69 -0.56 8.50
N LEU A 29 4.64 0.01 9.70
CA LEU A 29 4.73 1.46 9.92
C LEU A 29 6.08 2.03 9.45
N GLU A 30 7.19 1.37 9.80
CA GLU A 30 8.54 1.75 9.33
C GLU A 30 8.64 1.70 7.81
N TRP A 31 8.06 0.67 7.19
CA TRP A 31 8.06 0.54 5.73
C TRP A 31 7.25 1.67 5.07
N VAL A 32 6.06 1.97 5.59
CA VAL A 32 5.23 3.08 5.07
C VAL A 32 5.96 4.42 5.24
N ASP A 33 6.58 4.67 6.38
CA ASP A 33 7.38 5.87 6.66
C ASP A 33 8.52 6.04 5.64
N GLN A 34 9.27 4.97 5.38
CA GLN A 34 10.31 4.98 4.37
C GLN A 34 9.76 5.30 2.99
N LYS A 35 8.61 4.75 2.60
CA LYS A 35 8.02 5.02 1.28
C LYS A 35 7.49 6.44 1.15
N VAL A 36 6.97 7.03 2.21
CA VAL A 36 6.59 8.45 2.25
C VAL A 36 7.84 9.33 2.04
N LYS A 37 8.93 9.06 2.76
CA LYS A 37 10.21 9.80 2.59
C LYS A 37 10.76 9.66 1.18
N GLN A 38 10.85 8.44 0.66
CA GLN A 38 11.32 8.17 -0.69
C GLN A 38 10.44 8.85 -1.75
N ALA A 39 9.12 8.86 -1.58
CA ALA A 39 8.20 9.53 -2.49
C ALA A 39 8.39 11.05 -2.52
N ALA A 40 8.78 11.66 -1.39
CA ALA A 40 9.06 13.09 -1.28
C ALA A 40 10.44 13.47 -1.82
N GLU A 41 11.47 12.67 -1.53
CA GLU A 41 12.87 12.96 -1.92
C GLU A 41 13.15 12.67 -3.39
N GLU A 42 12.48 11.66 -3.95
CA GLU A 42 12.66 11.19 -5.32
C GLU A 42 11.32 11.09 -6.05
N PRO A 43 10.77 12.23 -6.54
CA PRO A 43 9.52 12.23 -7.28
C PRO A 43 9.66 11.44 -8.59
N LEU A 44 8.74 10.50 -8.80
CA LEU A 44 8.65 9.70 -10.02
C LEU A 44 7.58 10.27 -10.97
N PRO A 45 7.71 10.07 -12.29
CA PRO A 45 6.64 10.41 -13.23
C PRO A 45 5.31 9.77 -12.81
N MET A 46 4.23 10.53 -12.88
CA MET A 46 2.91 10.04 -12.49
C MET A 46 2.41 8.99 -13.48
N ASN A 47 2.08 7.80 -12.98
CA ASN A 47 1.45 6.75 -13.75
C ASN A 47 0.05 7.20 -14.21
N THR A 48 -0.29 6.93 -15.47
CA THR A 48 -1.57 7.37 -16.06
C THR A 48 -2.79 6.85 -15.31
N HIS A 49 -2.76 5.62 -14.80
CA HIS A 49 -3.88 5.05 -14.04
C HIS A 49 -4.02 5.71 -12.67
N VAL A 50 -2.90 6.01 -12.00
CA VAL A 50 -2.89 6.72 -10.71
C VAL A 50 -3.39 8.16 -10.89
N GLN A 51 -2.92 8.87 -11.92
CA GLN A 51 -3.42 10.21 -12.25
C GLN A 51 -4.93 10.19 -12.53
N THR A 52 -5.39 9.26 -13.35
CA THR A 52 -6.82 9.14 -13.72
C THR A 52 -7.70 8.91 -12.49
N PHE A 53 -7.24 8.10 -11.53
CA PHE A 53 -7.95 7.91 -10.26
C PHE A 53 -7.94 9.17 -9.40
N SER A 54 -6.80 9.85 -9.27
CA SER A 54 -6.68 11.10 -8.53
C SER A 54 -7.61 12.18 -9.08
N ASP A 55 -7.61 12.39 -10.39
CA ASP A 55 -8.45 13.38 -11.06
C ASP A 55 -9.95 13.08 -10.88
N PHE A 56 -10.32 11.80 -10.95
CA PHE A 56 -11.69 11.36 -10.69
C PHE A 56 -12.15 11.70 -9.26
N VAL A 57 -11.32 11.37 -8.26
CA VAL A 57 -11.64 11.64 -6.85
C VAL A 57 -11.70 13.14 -6.57
N LYS A 58 -10.71 13.90 -7.05
CA LYS A 58 -10.63 15.36 -6.86
C LYS A 58 -11.69 16.12 -7.64
N GLY A 59 -12.21 15.56 -8.72
CA GLY A 59 -13.27 16.14 -9.54
C GLY A 59 -14.65 16.13 -8.86
N ASP A 60 -14.85 15.32 -7.82
CA ASP A 60 -16.10 15.25 -7.06
C ASP A 60 -15.89 15.70 -5.61
N ARG A 61 -16.65 16.70 -5.17
CA ARG A 61 -16.50 17.29 -3.83
C ARG A 61 -16.78 16.30 -2.70
N ILE A 62 -17.71 15.37 -2.89
CA ILE A 62 -18.06 14.37 -1.87
C ILE A 62 -16.93 13.34 -1.80
N LEU A 63 -16.45 12.85 -2.94
CA LEU A 63 -15.34 11.89 -2.99
C LEU A 63 -14.06 12.49 -2.42
N SER A 64 -13.70 13.72 -2.81
CA SER A 64 -12.55 14.43 -2.29
C SER A 64 -12.64 14.59 -0.76
N ASN A 65 -13.78 14.99 -0.22
CA ASN A 65 -13.93 15.12 1.23
C ASN A 65 -13.81 13.77 1.96
N LEU A 66 -14.44 12.72 1.45
CA LEU A 66 -14.31 11.37 2.03
C LEU A 66 -12.85 10.87 1.98
N ALA A 67 -12.15 11.17 0.89
CA ALA A 67 -10.76 10.79 0.70
C ALA A 67 -9.80 11.53 1.65
N GLU A 68 -10.06 12.79 2.00
CA GLU A 68 -9.28 13.48 3.04
C GLU A 68 -9.64 12.97 4.45
N LEU A 69 -10.93 12.79 4.72
CA LEU A 69 -11.40 12.35 6.04
C LEU A 69 -10.86 10.97 6.40
N MET A 70 -10.72 10.04 5.46
CA MET A 70 -10.24 8.69 5.78
C MET A 70 -8.79 8.64 6.28
N PHE A 71 -7.97 9.68 6.03
CA PHE A 71 -6.60 9.77 6.57
C PHE A 71 -6.51 10.55 7.89
N THR A 72 -7.58 11.26 8.26
CA THR A 72 -7.65 12.05 9.50
C THR A 72 -8.57 11.43 10.55
N GLU A 73 -9.39 10.45 10.17
CA GLU A 73 -10.23 9.66 11.06
C GLU A 73 -9.47 8.52 11.75
N VAL A 74 -9.93 8.16 12.95
CA VAL A 74 -9.49 6.96 13.67
C VAL A 74 -10.46 5.82 13.37
N PRO A 75 -10.00 4.66 12.87
CA PRO A 75 -10.85 3.51 12.61
C PRO A 75 -11.56 3.03 13.88
N PRO A 76 -12.85 2.67 13.83
CA PRO A 76 -13.60 2.27 15.02
C PRO A 76 -12.92 1.12 15.78
N ASN A 77 -12.39 0.11 15.09
CA ASN A 77 -11.80 -1.08 15.72
C ASN A 77 -10.51 -0.81 16.52
N TYR A 78 -9.94 0.40 16.47
CA TYR A 78 -8.82 0.83 17.28
C TYR A 78 -9.36 1.50 18.56
N HIS A 79 -9.85 0.68 19.51
CA HIS A 79 -10.62 1.11 20.69
C HIS A 79 -9.80 1.19 22.00
N ASP A 80 -8.52 0.82 22.00
CA ASP A 80 -7.77 0.46 23.20
C ASP A 80 -6.92 1.59 23.81
N GLY A 81 -7.05 2.84 23.37
CA GLY A 81 -6.34 3.97 23.98
C GLY A 81 -4.82 3.92 23.81
N THR A 82 -4.27 2.88 23.19
CA THR A 82 -3.10 2.97 22.33
C THR A 82 -3.51 3.77 21.11
N ASP A 83 -3.59 5.07 21.31
CA ASP A 83 -3.51 6.04 20.24
C ASP A 83 -2.26 5.71 19.40
N PRO A 84 -2.39 5.12 18.19
CA PRO A 84 -1.27 4.94 17.29
C PRO A 84 -1.10 6.18 16.41
N ILE A 85 -1.65 7.37 16.79
CA ILE A 85 -1.17 8.66 16.26
C ILE A 85 0.27 8.87 16.74
N GLY A 86 1.19 7.96 16.49
CA GLY A 86 2.60 8.34 16.56
C GLY A 86 2.81 9.54 15.64
N ASP A 87 2.33 9.38 14.40
CA ASP A 87 2.26 10.35 13.30
C ASP A 87 1.77 9.54 12.08
N PRO A 88 0.49 9.57 11.64
CA PRO A 88 0.11 8.82 10.44
C PRO A 88 0.94 9.34 9.27
N GLN A 89 1.83 8.51 8.72
CA GLN A 89 2.80 8.95 7.71
C GLN A 89 2.12 9.41 6.43
N ILE A 90 0.92 8.88 6.17
CA ILE A 90 0.02 9.34 5.13
C ILE A 90 -1.16 10.05 5.82
N CYS A 91 -1.08 11.38 5.87
CA CYS A 91 -2.05 12.22 6.59
C CYS A 91 -3.08 12.90 5.68
N ASP A 92 -2.91 12.81 4.36
CA ASP A 92 -3.84 13.34 3.37
C ASP A 92 -3.87 12.48 2.10
N PHE A 93 -4.85 12.75 1.23
CA PHE A 93 -5.03 12.01 -0.01
C PHE A 93 -3.89 12.22 -1.02
N ASP A 94 -3.19 13.36 -0.97
CA ASP A 94 -2.13 13.69 -1.93
C ASP A 94 -0.84 12.93 -1.64
N ILE A 95 -0.49 12.78 -0.36
CA ILE A 95 0.59 11.91 0.08
C ILE A 95 0.25 10.47 -0.32
N PHE A 96 -0.99 10.02 -0.12
CA PHE A 96 -1.42 8.69 -0.55
C PHE A 96 -1.21 8.48 -2.06
N ILE A 97 -1.64 9.43 -2.89
CA ILE A 97 -1.46 9.34 -4.35
C ILE A 97 0.02 9.29 -4.72
N THR A 98 0.88 10.04 -4.04
CA THR A 98 2.33 10.06 -4.31
C THR A 98 2.99 8.73 -3.93
N VAL A 99 2.66 8.18 -2.76
CA VAL A 99 3.15 6.87 -2.31
C VAL A 99 2.63 5.75 -3.19
N LEU A 100 1.34 5.79 -3.54
CA LEU A 100 0.72 4.83 -4.46
C LEU A 100 1.42 4.86 -5.81
N ASN A 101 1.71 6.05 -6.37
CA ASN A 101 2.46 6.16 -7.62
C ASN A 101 3.83 5.49 -7.53
N ARG A 102 4.58 5.73 -6.45
CA ARG A 102 5.88 5.09 -6.22
C ARG A 102 5.76 3.56 -6.17
N ILE A 103 4.77 3.04 -5.43
CA ILE A 103 4.48 1.60 -5.37
C ILE A 103 4.25 1.00 -6.76
N ILE A 104 3.45 1.68 -7.59
CA ILE A 104 3.12 1.22 -8.94
C ILE A 104 4.34 1.28 -9.88
N VAL A 105 5.10 2.37 -9.85
CA VAL A 105 6.25 2.56 -10.76
C VAL A 105 7.41 1.64 -10.41
N MET A 106 7.65 1.38 -9.13
CA MET A 106 8.75 0.55 -8.65
C MET A 106 8.33 -0.90 -8.34
N SER A 107 7.12 -1.31 -8.74
CA SER A 107 6.53 -2.60 -8.37
C SER A 107 7.46 -3.83 -8.47
N PRO A 108 8.35 -3.96 -9.47
CA PRO A 108 9.27 -5.10 -9.53
C PRO A 108 10.22 -5.21 -8.31
N GLU A 109 10.68 -4.08 -7.77
CA GLU A 109 11.66 -4.05 -6.67
C GLU A 109 11.04 -4.51 -5.34
N PHE A 110 9.75 -4.27 -5.12
CA PHE A 110 9.05 -4.69 -3.88
C PHE A 110 8.71 -6.18 -3.82
N LEU A 111 8.92 -6.91 -4.92
CA LEU A 111 8.58 -8.33 -5.07
C LEU A 111 9.81 -9.25 -4.94
N GLU A 112 11.03 -8.70 -4.94
CA GLU A 112 12.27 -9.49 -4.85
C GLU A 112 12.46 -10.06 -3.44
N VAL A 113 12.47 -11.40 -3.30
CA VAL A 113 12.48 -12.06 -1.98
C VAL A 113 13.71 -11.71 -1.13
N ASP A 114 14.84 -11.41 -1.78
CA ASP A 114 16.14 -11.13 -1.18
C ASP A 114 16.41 -9.65 -0.87
N ASP A 115 15.52 -8.73 -1.26
CA ASP A 115 15.63 -7.31 -0.93
C ASP A 115 15.11 -7.05 0.52
N PRO A 116 15.89 -6.38 1.39
CA PRO A 116 15.43 -5.95 2.71
C PRO A 116 14.22 -4.99 2.68
N ASP A 117 14.05 -4.21 1.61
CA ASP A 117 12.91 -3.33 1.36
C ASP A 117 11.71 -4.06 0.73
N ALA A 118 11.94 -5.27 0.21
CA ALA A 118 10.88 -6.09 -0.31
C ALA A 118 10.13 -6.78 0.83
N MET A 119 8.84 -6.50 0.86
CA MET A 119 7.86 -7.18 1.68
C MET A 119 7.59 -8.57 1.07
N GLY A 120 8.62 -9.38 0.80
CA GLY A 120 8.55 -10.62 0.02
C GLY A 120 7.33 -11.50 0.34
N LEU A 121 6.67 -12.02 -0.69
CA LEU A 121 5.39 -12.75 -0.66
C LEU A 121 4.22 -12.04 0.08
N THR A 122 4.43 -10.83 0.61
CA THR A 122 3.43 -10.06 1.33
C THR A 122 2.46 -9.50 0.32
N GLY A 123 1.20 -9.90 0.45
CA GLY A 123 0.13 -9.44 -0.43
C GLY A 123 0.02 -7.92 -0.42
N PHE A 124 0.63 -7.30 -1.43
CA PHE A 124 0.48 -5.93 -1.90
C PHE A 124 0.97 -4.82 -0.93
N PRO A 125 2.07 -4.11 -1.27
CA PRO A 125 2.44 -2.82 -0.69
C PRO A 125 1.27 -1.81 -0.58
N ILE A 126 0.29 -1.91 -1.48
CA ILE A 126 -0.96 -1.14 -1.42
C ILE A 126 -1.77 -1.43 -0.13
N ASN A 127 -1.81 -2.67 0.34
CA ASN A 127 -2.55 -3.01 1.55
C ASN A 127 -1.94 -2.37 2.79
N ALA A 128 -0.61 -2.24 2.84
CA ALA A 128 0.07 -1.55 3.94
C ALA A 128 -0.35 -0.08 4.04
N VAL A 129 -0.50 0.61 2.91
CA VAL A 129 -0.93 2.01 2.88
C VAL A 129 -2.45 2.19 2.99
N LEU A 130 -3.24 1.13 2.78
CA LEU A 130 -4.71 1.16 2.84
C LEU A 130 -5.31 0.57 4.12
N ASP A 131 -4.58 -0.23 4.90
CA ASP A 131 -5.08 -0.90 6.12
C ASP A 131 -5.78 0.09 7.06
N TRP A 132 -5.15 1.25 7.26
CA TRP A 132 -5.69 2.31 8.09
C TRP A 132 -6.89 3.03 7.47
N PRO A 133 -6.74 3.76 6.33
CA PRO A 133 -7.82 4.59 5.82
C PRO A 133 -9.06 3.78 5.47
N MET A 134 -8.93 2.53 5.00
CA MET A 134 -10.08 1.67 4.71
C MET A 134 -10.92 1.31 5.94
N GLY A 135 -10.31 1.28 7.13
CA GLY A 135 -10.99 0.94 8.38
C GLY A 135 -11.84 2.08 8.95
N THR A 136 -11.71 3.30 8.44
CA THR A 136 -12.45 4.48 8.91
C THR A 136 -13.88 4.52 8.38
N ARG A 137 -14.75 5.38 8.93
CA ARG A 137 -16.13 5.50 8.43
C ARG A 137 -16.15 6.13 7.05
N SER A 138 -15.32 7.16 6.84
CA SER A 138 -15.16 7.81 5.54
C SER A 138 -14.54 6.86 4.53
N GLY A 139 -13.52 6.09 4.91
CA GLY A 139 -12.93 5.07 4.05
C GLY A 139 -13.93 3.99 3.67
N TRP A 140 -14.66 3.43 4.63
CA TRP A 140 -15.69 2.44 4.33
C TRP A 140 -16.73 2.98 3.33
N THR A 141 -17.19 4.21 3.54
CA THR A 141 -18.15 4.87 2.63
C THR A 141 -17.55 5.05 1.24
N PHE A 142 -16.31 5.54 1.14
CA PHE A 142 -15.59 5.78 -0.10
C PHE A 142 -15.42 4.49 -0.91
N TRP A 143 -14.86 3.44 -0.29
CA TRP A 143 -14.56 2.17 -0.95
C TRP A 143 -15.81 1.33 -1.25
N TYR A 144 -16.94 1.59 -0.60
CA TYR A 144 -18.20 0.90 -0.92
C TYR A 144 -18.83 1.39 -2.25
N LEU A 145 -18.41 2.54 -2.76
CA LEU A 145 -18.95 3.10 -4.00
C LEU A 145 -18.42 2.33 -5.23
N PRO A 146 -19.29 1.75 -6.08
CA PRO A 146 -18.84 0.98 -7.25
C PRO A 146 -17.99 1.78 -8.24
N MET A 147 -18.23 3.09 -8.33
CA MET A 147 -17.46 3.99 -9.19
C MET A 147 -16.01 4.13 -8.73
N VAL A 148 -15.76 4.21 -7.41
CA VAL A 148 -14.41 4.28 -6.86
C VAL A 148 -13.63 3.02 -7.24
N ASN A 149 -14.23 1.84 -7.00
CA ASN A 149 -13.59 0.57 -7.35
C ASN A 149 -13.33 0.42 -8.86
N ARG A 150 -14.23 0.92 -9.72
CA ARG A 150 -14.03 0.92 -11.17
C ARG A 150 -12.82 1.75 -11.60
N HIS A 151 -12.61 2.91 -10.97
CA HIS A 151 -11.46 3.77 -11.25
C HIS A 151 -10.17 3.26 -10.61
N PHE A 152 -10.26 2.48 -9.53
CA PHE A 152 -9.11 1.90 -8.85
C PHE A 152 -8.63 0.57 -9.48
N GLU A 153 -9.53 -0.21 -10.07
CA GLU A 153 -9.23 -1.52 -10.69
C GLU A 153 -8.04 -1.50 -11.68
N PRO A 154 -7.88 -0.50 -12.57
CA PRO A 154 -6.73 -0.44 -13.48
C PRO A 154 -5.38 -0.38 -12.75
N ILE A 155 -5.32 0.29 -11.60
CA ILE A 155 -4.11 0.39 -10.77
C ILE A 155 -3.73 -1.00 -10.24
N LEU A 156 -4.71 -1.77 -9.75
CA LEU A 156 -4.51 -3.13 -9.26
C LEU A 156 -4.06 -4.09 -10.39
N LYS A 157 -4.57 -3.89 -11.61
CA LYS A 157 -4.20 -4.70 -12.78
C LYS A 157 -2.73 -4.53 -13.18
N VAL A 158 -2.17 -3.33 -13.07
CA VAL A 158 -0.74 -3.08 -13.34
C VAL A 158 0.13 -3.96 -12.44
N LEU A 159 -0.13 -3.94 -11.13
CA LEU A 159 0.61 -4.73 -10.15
C LEU A 159 0.53 -6.24 -10.41
N LEU A 160 -0.65 -6.74 -10.79
CA LEU A 160 -0.84 -8.17 -11.09
C LEU A 160 -0.09 -8.61 -12.35
N LEU A 161 0.02 -7.74 -13.35
CA LEU A 161 0.76 -8.03 -14.59
C LEU A 161 2.26 -8.07 -14.31
N ASP A 162 2.79 -7.14 -13.51
CA ASP A 162 4.20 -7.11 -13.12
C ASP A 162 4.56 -8.38 -12.33
N TYR A 163 3.68 -8.81 -11.43
CA TYR A 163 3.84 -10.05 -10.67
C TYR A 163 3.87 -11.30 -11.58
N ALA A 164 2.95 -11.40 -12.53
CA ALA A 164 2.91 -12.51 -13.49
C ALA A 164 4.16 -12.54 -14.38
N GLY A 165 4.65 -11.37 -14.81
CA GLY A 165 5.89 -11.22 -15.57
C GLY A 165 7.09 -11.74 -14.79
N MET A 166 7.23 -11.36 -13.52
CA MET A 166 8.32 -11.82 -12.66
C MET A 166 8.32 -13.34 -12.46
N LEU A 167 7.16 -13.95 -12.19
CA LEU A 167 7.05 -15.41 -12.05
C LEU A 167 7.43 -16.15 -13.33
N SER A 168 7.16 -15.58 -14.51
CA SER A 168 7.57 -16.18 -15.78
C SER A 168 9.08 -16.08 -16.03
N ALA A 169 9.75 -15.06 -15.48
CA ALA A 169 11.19 -14.85 -15.61
C ALA A 169 12.02 -15.75 -14.67
N VAL A 170 11.49 -16.08 -13.49
CA VAL A 170 12.17 -16.96 -12.50
C VAL A 170 12.10 -18.45 -12.90
N ASN A 171 11.15 -18.84 -13.74
CA ASN A 171 10.94 -20.24 -14.15
C ASN A 171 11.60 -20.61 -15.50
N ASN A 172 12.39 -19.71 -16.09
CA ASN A 172 13.22 -19.94 -17.29
C ASN A 172 14.70 -19.80 -16.96
#